data_AF-A0A3L9MD30-F1
#
_entry.id   AF-A0A3L9MD30-F1
#
_cell.length_a   1.000
_cell.length_b   1.000
_cell.length_c   1.000
_cell.angle_alpha   90.00
_cell.angle_beta   90.00
_cell.angle_gamma   90.00
#
_symmetry.space_group_name_H-M   'P 1'
#
loop_
_entity.id
_entity.type
_entity.pdbx_description
1 polymer ?
#
loop_
_entity_poly.entity_id
_entity_poly.type
_entity_poly.pdbx_seq_one_letter_code
_entity_poly.pdbx_strand_id
1 'polypeptide(L)' 'MAENTNNFGKILWSDLTVENADEIKNFYKEVVGWEENTVPMKDGEEDYVDYGMGNNGEGSAGICNKRGKHSHLPS' A
#
# COMPACT_ATOMS: atom_id res chain seq x y z
N MET A 1 27.16 19.54 -2.85
CA MET A 1 26.25 20.01 -3.92
C MET A 1 25.14 18.98 -4.01
N ALA A 2 23.95 19.25 -3.49
CA ALA A 2 22.83 18.32 -3.63
C ALA A 2 22.33 18.42 -5.08
N GLU A 3 22.32 17.29 -5.78
CA GLU A 3 21.83 17.22 -7.16
C GLU A 3 20.32 17.53 -7.14
N ASN A 4 19.91 18.57 -7.85
CA ASN A 4 18.51 18.96 -7.96
C ASN A 4 17.85 18.01 -8.97
N THR A 5 17.58 16.77 -8.54
CA THR A 5 16.89 15.76 -9.34
C THR A 5 15.44 16.21 -9.49
N ASN A 6 15.14 16.76 -10.67
CA ASN A 6 13.79 17.15 -11.01
C ASN A 6 12.92 15.90 -11.14
N ASN A 7 12.16 15.57 -10.08
CA ASN A 7 11.34 14.36 -10.00
C ASN A 7 9.93 14.52 -10.58
N PHE A 8 9.65 15.62 -11.31
CA PHE A 8 8.36 15.80 -11.97
C PHE A 8 8.10 14.67 -12.97
N GLY A 9 6.94 14.01 -12.82
CA GLY A 9 6.53 12.87 -13.66
C GLY A 9 6.95 11.49 -13.15
N LYS A 10 7.72 11.39 -12.05
CA LYS A 10 8.02 10.10 -11.41
C LYS A 10 6.73 9.50 -10.82
N ILE A 11 6.49 8.21 -11.08
CA ILE A 11 5.45 7.45 -10.39
C ILE A 11 5.95 7.18 -8.97
N LEU A 12 5.23 7.69 -7.99
CA LEU A 12 5.60 7.57 -6.57
C LEU A 12 4.83 6.49 -5.83
N TRP A 13 3.60 6.21 -6.27
CA TRP A 13 2.68 5.36 -5.54
C TRP A 13 1.72 4.66 -6.47
N SER A 14 1.33 3.44 -6.10
CA SER A 14 0.21 2.72 -6.70
C SER A 14 -0.49 1.93 -5.61
N ASP A 15 -1.82 1.91 -5.64
CA ASP A 15 -2.62 1.08 -4.74
C ASP A 15 -3.05 -0.21 -5.44
N LEU A 16 -2.95 -1.31 -4.71
CA LEU A 16 -3.46 -2.62 -5.08
C LEU A 16 -4.63 -2.97 -4.14
N THR A 17 -5.84 -3.06 -4.70
CA THR A 17 -7.04 -3.44 -3.94
C THR A 17 -7.31 -4.93 -4.09
N VAL A 18 -7.33 -5.67 -2.99
CA VAL A 18 -7.45 -7.14 -2.98
C VAL A 18 -8.33 -7.63 -1.82
N GLU A 19 -8.89 -8.84 -1.95
CA GLU A 19 -9.69 -9.46 -0.89
C GLU A 19 -8.83 -9.94 0.30
N ASN A 20 -7.56 -10.26 0.04
CA ASN A 20 -6.64 -10.93 0.95
C ASN A 20 -5.39 -10.06 1.22
N ALA A 21 -5.60 -8.83 1.69
CA ALA A 21 -4.54 -7.82 1.86
C ALA A 21 -3.42 -8.28 2.82
N ASP A 22 -3.77 -9.04 3.86
CA ASP A 22 -2.83 -9.60 4.83
C ASP A 22 -1.85 -10.59 4.21
N GLU A 23 -2.33 -11.48 3.35
CA GLU A 23 -1.52 -12.45 2.64
C GLU A 23 -0.66 -11.76 1.58
N ILE A 24 -1.24 -10.80 0.84
CA ILE A 24 -0.53 -10.09 -0.22
C ILE A 24 0.59 -9.22 0.33
N LYS A 25 0.44 -8.58 1.50
CA LYS A 25 1.58 -7.86 2.11
C LYS A 25 2.73 -8.80 2.42
N ASN A 26 2.46 -10.00 2.94
CA ASN A 26 3.49 -10.97 3.29
C ASN A 26 4.19 -11.50 2.03
N PHE A 27 3.44 -11.72 0.95
CA PHE A 27 4.02 -12.05 -0.35
C PHE A 27 5.02 -10.98 -0.83
N TYR A 28 4.67 -9.68 -0.76
CA TYR A 28 5.58 -8.61 -1.16
C TYR A 28 6.77 -8.42 -0.20
N LYS A 29 6.60 -8.72 1.09
CA LYS A 29 7.72 -8.82 2.04
C LYS A 29 8.70 -9.91 1.61
N GLU A 30 8.21 -11.08 1.18
CA GLU A 30 9.07 -12.20 0.79
C GLU A 30 9.74 -12.02 -0.58
N VAL A 31 9.00 -11.52 -1.56
CA VAL A 31 9.47 -11.46 -2.95
C VAL A 31 10.27 -10.19 -3.23
N VAL A 32 9.83 -9.05 -2.69
CA VAL A 32 10.45 -7.74 -2.96
C VAL A 32 11.31 -7.28 -1.79
N GLY A 33 11.06 -7.79 -0.57
CA GLY A 33 11.75 -7.33 0.63
C GLY A 33 11.23 -5.98 1.12
N TRP A 34 9.98 -5.65 0.85
CA TRP A 34 9.33 -4.46 1.42
C TRP A 34 8.96 -4.66 2.89
N GLU A 35 8.83 -3.56 3.62
CA GLU A 35 8.30 -3.48 4.98
C GLU A 35 6.90 -2.86 4.96
N GLU A 36 6.02 -3.30 5.86
CA GLU A 36 4.69 -2.72 5.99
C GLU A 36 4.63 -1.58 7.01
N ASN A 37 3.81 -0.59 6.68
CA ASN A 37 3.33 0.44 7.60
C ASN A 37 1.81 0.29 7.68
N THR A 38 1.30 0.03 8.88
CA THR A 38 -0.13 -0.14 9.10
C THR A 38 -0.86 1.19 8.95
N VAL A 39 -1.92 1.21 8.16
CA VAL A 39 -2.83 2.33 7.98
C VAL A 39 -4.16 1.93 8.60
N PRO A 40 -4.53 2.47 9.78
CA PRO A 40 -5.82 2.19 10.41
C PRO A 40 -6.97 2.72 9.55
N MET A 41 -7.93 1.85 9.26
CA MET A 41 -9.08 2.12 8.40
C MET A 41 -10.38 1.74 9.09
N LYS A 42 -11.50 2.23 8.56
CA LYS A 42 -12.84 1.95 9.09
C LYS A 42 -13.87 1.78 7.97
N ASP A 43 -14.75 0.80 8.12
CA ASP A 43 -15.88 0.55 7.24
C ASP A 43 -17.15 0.38 8.10
N GLY A 44 -18.00 1.40 8.11
CA GLY A 44 -19.12 1.47 9.05
C GLY A 44 -18.62 1.59 10.49
N GLU A 45 -18.89 0.58 11.32
CA GLU A 45 -18.42 0.49 12.71
C GLU A 45 -17.19 -0.41 12.88
N GLU A 46 -16.78 -1.13 11.84
CA GLU A 46 -15.69 -2.10 11.89
C GLU A 46 -14.35 -1.46 11.52
N ASP A 47 -13.36 -1.64 12.39
CA ASP A 47 -11.98 -1.22 12.15
C ASP A 47 -11.22 -2.32 11.39
N TYR A 48 -10.36 -1.91 10.46
CA TYR A 48 -9.45 -2.80 9.72
C TYR A 48 -8.15 -2.06 9.40
N VAL A 49 -7.22 -2.74 8.72
CA VAL A 49 -5.89 -2.18 8.42
C VAL A 49 -5.58 -2.35 6.94
N ASP A 50 -5.23 -1.25 6.28
CA ASP A 50 -4.55 -1.25 4.99
C ASP A 50 -3.04 -1.09 5.19
N TYR A 51 -2.24 -1.35 4.16
CA TYR A 51 -0.79 -1.41 4.28
C TYR A 51 -0.09 -0.49 3.30
N GLY A 52 0.65 0.48 3.82
CA GLY A 52 1.69 1.16 3.04
C GLY A 52 2.94 0.29 2.99
N MET A 53 3.39 -0.07 1.79
CA MET A 53 4.54 -0.93 1.55
C MET A 53 5.71 -0.11 1.00
N GLY A 54 6.92 -0.34 1.49
CA GLY A 54 8.13 0.31 1.01
C GLY A 54 9.34 -0.04 1.85
N ASN A 55 10.43 0.70 1.67
CA ASN A 55 11.68 0.44 2.39
C ASN A 55 12.27 1.74 2.92
N ASN A 56 13.01 1.66 4.03
CA ASN A 56 13.73 2.80 4.62
C ASN A 56 12.84 4.01 4.91
N GLY A 57 11.57 3.79 5.25
CA GLY A 57 10.58 4.84 5.47
C GLY A 57 10.08 5.56 4.20
N GLU A 58 10.55 5.16 3.01
CA GLU A 58 10.00 5.61 1.73
C GLU A 58 8.96 4.60 1.25
N GLY A 59 7.69 4.98 1.35
CA GLY A 59 6.59 4.16 0.87
C GLY A 59 6.53 4.17 -0.67
N SER A 60 6.29 2.99 -1.26
CA SER A 60 6.31 2.73 -2.70
C SER A 60 4.95 2.30 -3.26
N ALA A 61 4.10 1.66 -2.46
CA ALA A 61 2.79 1.16 -2.88
C ALA A 61 1.85 0.97 -1.69
N GLY A 62 0.55 0.94 -1.95
CA GLY A 62 -0.47 0.55 -0.97
C GLY A 62 -1.06 -0.81 -1.30
N ILE A 63 -1.34 -1.59 -0.27
CA ILE A 63 -2.17 -2.80 -0.35
C ILE A 63 -3.43 -2.51 0.47
N CYS A 64 -4.54 -2.39 -0.25
CA CYS A 64 -5.83 -2.00 0.29
C CYS A 64 -6.79 -3.19 0.32
N ASN A 65 -7.58 -3.28 1.37
CA ASN A 65 -8.66 -4.24 1.44
C ASN A 65 -9.77 -3.86 0.46
N LYS A 66 -10.29 -4.86 -0.26
CA LYS A 66 -11.46 -4.75 -1.12
C LYS A 66 -12.74 -4.68 -0.29
N ARG A 67 -12.88 -3.57 0.44
CA ARG A 67 -13.90 -3.38 1.47
C ARG A 67 -14.50 -1.97 1.38
N GLY A 68 -15.69 -1.77 1.94
CA GLY A 68 -16.37 -0.48 1.97
C GLY A 68 -16.48 0.14 0.57
N LYS A 69 -15.88 1.32 0.40
CA LYS A 69 -15.86 2.03 -0.89
C LYS A 69 -15.08 1.30 -1.98
N HIS A 70 -14.18 0.37 -1.65
CA HIS A 70 -13.39 -0.40 -2.61
C HIS A 70 -14.02 -1.73 -3.02
N SER A 71 -15.17 -2.11 -2.42
CA SER A 71 -15.84 -3.39 -2.68
C SER A 71 -16.19 -3.66 -4.15
N HIS A 72 -16.40 -2.60 -4.93
CA HIS A 72 -16.77 -2.69 -6.35
C HIS A 72 -15.58 -2.61 -7.32
N LEU A 73 -14.36 -2.44 -6.82
CA LEU A 73 -13.17 -2.35 -7.66
C LEU A 73 -12.74 -3.73 -8.20
N PRO A 74 -12.11 -3.81 -9.37
CA PRO A 74 -11.44 -5.04 -9.80
C PRO A 74 -10.30 -5.41 -8.85
N SER A 75 -10.08 -6.72 -8.66
CA SER A 75 -9.01 -7.30 -7.85
C SER A 75 -8.42 -8.51 -8.53
#